data_AF-Q1MC86-F1
#
_entry.id   AF-Q1MC86-F1
#
_cell.length_a   1.000
_cell.length_b   1.000
_cell.length_c   1.000
_cell.angle_alpha   90.00
_cell.angle_beta   90.00
_cell.angle_gamma   90.00
#
_symmetry.space_group_name_H-M   'P 1'
#
loop_
_entity.id
_entity.type
_entity.pdbx_description
1 polymer ?
#
loop_
_entity_poly.entity_id
_entity_poly.type
_entity_poly.pdbx_seq_one_letter_code
_entity_poly.pdbx_strand_id
1 'polypeptide(L)'
;MLKSPHHAIDLSFMRLKTKAERGGVDHWNVVTAGPYSEPSNYTQDYDTGRQIAEEFLKYIGKHPTTGNATLLGCITVDMIQKQVPKGLVLGFMSAVNDYAMTVARIIAGTTTSSSQPSRSISQAIQDWREADRKFSNEVTLDVRSDHDELWQAKEAAETAMLKEPCRSLDDIRAKAEIALRDENVFDSIANCTIGSEHALRVFLRSLLGEEPEPVDSGGK
;
A
#
# COMPACT_ATOMS: atom_id res chain seq x y z
N MET A 1 6.11 -27.13 20.17
CA MET A 1 7.06 -26.03 19.86
C MET A 1 6.62 -25.43 18.54
N LEU A 2 6.14 -24.18 18.51
CA LEU A 2 5.98 -23.47 17.25
C LEU A 2 7.38 -23.33 16.63
N LYS A 3 7.69 -24.16 15.63
CA LYS A 3 8.87 -23.95 14.78
C LYS A 3 8.68 -22.57 14.15
N SER A 4 9.61 -21.66 14.38
CA SER A 4 9.64 -20.39 13.67
C SER A 4 9.53 -20.66 12.15
N PRO A 5 8.78 -19.82 11.40
CA PRO A 5 8.72 -19.94 9.95
C PRO A 5 10.13 -19.97 9.38
N HIS A 6 10.39 -20.92 8.48
CA HIS A 6 11.70 -21.17 7.92
C HIS A 6 11.57 -21.14 6.40
N HIS A 7 12.16 -20.13 5.76
CA HIS A 7 12.03 -19.88 4.32
C HIS A 7 12.31 -21.11 3.45
N ALA A 8 13.29 -21.95 3.84
CA ALA A 8 13.60 -23.19 3.11
C ALA A 8 12.53 -24.30 3.18
N ILE A 9 11.50 -24.11 4.02
CA ILE A 9 10.33 -24.98 4.15
C ILE A 9 9.11 -24.27 3.56
N ASP A 10 9.03 -22.95 3.76
CA ASP A 10 7.84 -22.17 3.43
C ASP A 10 7.81 -21.69 1.96
N LEU A 11 8.96 -21.56 1.30
CA LEU A 11 9.07 -21.17 -0.11
C LEU A 11 9.20 -22.40 -1.01
N SER A 12 8.31 -22.52 -1.98
CA SER A 12 8.17 -23.69 -2.87
C SER A 12 9.42 -24.00 -3.70
N PHE A 13 10.24 -22.99 -3.95
CA PHE A 13 11.46 -23.07 -4.75
C PHE A 13 12.73 -23.24 -3.91
N MET A 14 12.60 -23.46 -2.60
CA MET A 14 13.73 -23.70 -1.70
C MET A 14 13.64 -25.07 -1.04
N ARG A 15 14.77 -25.58 -0.55
CA ARG A 15 14.78 -26.77 0.31
C ARG A 15 15.97 -26.76 1.26
N LEU A 16 15.84 -27.51 2.36
CA LEU A 16 16.99 -27.86 3.20
C LEU A 16 17.88 -28.86 2.45
N LYS A 17 19.19 -28.60 2.46
CA LYS A 17 20.20 -29.54 1.97
C LYS A 17 20.39 -30.66 2.99
N THR A 18 20.55 -31.88 2.50
CA THR A 18 20.85 -33.04 3.33
C THR A 18 22.27 -32.96 3.90
N LYS A 19 22.59 -33.78 4.90
CA LYS A 19 23.97 -33.87 5.42
C LYS A 19 24.99 -34.28 4.35
N ALA A 20 24.57 -35.14 3.40
CA ALA A 20 25.41 -35.55 2.28
C ALA A 20 25.74 -34.36 1.35
N GLU A 21 24.84 -33.37 1.27
CA GLU A 21 25.01 -32.13 0.51
C GLU A 21 25.70 -31.02 1.33
N ARG A 22 26.38 -31.39 2.44
CA ARG A 22 27.05 -30.49 3.39
C ARG A 22 26.10 -29.60 4.21
N GLY A 23 24.81 -29.90 4.24
CA GLY A 23 23.81 -29.15 4.98
C GLY A 23 23.60 -27.71 4.48
N GLY A 24 22.77 -26.96 5.20
CA GLY A 24 22.39 -25.60 4.81
C GLY A 24 21.13 -25.56 3.95
N VAL A 25 20.99 -24.49 3.16
CA VAL A 25 19.81 -24.23 2.34
C VAL A 25 20.21 -24.26 0.86
N ASP A 26 19.35 -24.90 0.07
CA ASP A 26 19.27 -24.70 -1.38
C ASP A 26 18.24 -23.60 -1.64
N HIS A 27 18.71 -22.43 -2.05
CA HIS A 27 17.87 -21.26 -2.28
C HIS A 27 17.27 -21.23 -3.69
N TRP A 28 17.64 -22.19 -4.55
CA TRP A 28 17.12 -22.29 -5.91
C TRP A 28 16.93 -23.74 -6.37
N ASN A 29 15.80 -24.32 -6.01
CA ASN A 29 15.39 -25.67 -6.35
C ASN A 29 14.20 -25.65 -7.34
N VAL A 30 14.43 -25.09 -8.52
CA VAL A 30 13.44 -24.95 -9.59
C VAL A 30 13.82 -25.83 -10.78
N VAL A 31 12.84 -26.54 -11.33
CA VAL A 31 12.99 -27.33 -12.57
C VAL A 31 12.74 -26.42 -13.76
N THR A 32 13.60 -26.52 -14.77
CA THR A 32 13.51 -25.71 -15.99
C THR A 32 12.55 -26.35 -16.98
N ALA A 33 11.90 -25.55 -17.84
CA ALA A 33 10.99 -26.05 -18.87
C ALA A 33 11.70 -26.88 -19.97
N GLY A 34 13.02 -26.72 -20.09
CA GLY A 34 13.87 -27.43 -21.05
C GLY A 34 14.62 -26.47 -21.99
N PRO A 35 15.18 -26.98 -23.11
CA PRO A 35 15.96 -26.17 -24.04
C PRO A 35 15.12 -25.07 -24.70
N TYR A 36 15.71 -23.89 -24.90
CA TYR A 36 15.06 -22.75 -25.59
C TYR A 36 15.02 -22.87 -27.12
N SER A 37 15.43 -24.00 -27.67
CA SER A 37 15.07 -24.37 -29.04
C SER A 37 13.56 -24.58 -29.18
N GLU A 38 12.88 -24.97 -28.09
CA GLU A 38 11.43 -25.05 -28.04
C GLU A 38 10.84 -23.65 -27.73
N PRO A 39 9.98 -23.10 -28.60
CA PRO A 39 9.52 -21.71 -28.48
C PRO A 39 8.82 -21.35 -27.17
N SER A 40 8.12 -22.30 -26.53
CA SER A 40 7.36 -22.06 -25.29
C SER A 40 8.21 -22.09 -24.03
N ASN A 41 9.39 -22.73 -24.06
CA ASN A 41 10.17 -22.99 -22.86
C ASN A 41 10.72 -21.72 -22.22
N TYR A 42 11.08 -20.71 -23.02
CA TYR A 42 11.50 -19.41 -22.48
C TYR A 42 10.36 -18.70 -21.75
N THR A 43 9.17 -18.64 -22.36
CA THR A 43 8.00 -17.98 -21.77
C THR A 43 7.57 -18.71 -20.49
N GLN A 44 7.56 -20.05 -20.51
CA GLN A 44 7.22 -20.85 -19.33
C GLN A 44 8.21 -20.64 -18.18
N ASP A 45 9.51 -20.62 -18.48
CA ASP A 45 10.55 -20.30 -17.48
C ASP A 45 10.38 -18.87 -16.94
N TYR A 46 10.06 -17.90 -17.81
CA TYR A 46 9.84 -16.50 -17.41
C TYR A 46 8.63 -16.37 -16.48
N ASP A 47 7.49 -16.97 -16.83
CA ASP A 47 6.28 -16.94 -16.02
C ASP A 47 6.48 -17.66 -14.67
N THR A 48 7.18 -18.81 -14.68
CA THR A 48 7.56 -19.53 -13.46
C THR A 48 8.45 -18.65 -12.57
N GLY A 49 9.44 -17.97 -13.15
CA GLY A 49 10.32 -17.05 -12.43
C GLY A 49 9.53 -15.91 -11.76
N ARG A 50 8.56 -15.32 -12.46
CA ARG A 50 7.67 -14.29 -11.88
C ARG A 50 6.82 -14.83 -10.74
N GLN A 51 6.20 -15.99 -10.92
CA GLN A 51 5.33 -16.61 -9.91
C GLN A 51 6.06 -16.82 -8.57
N ILE A 52 7.27 -17.39 -8.62
CA ILE A 52 8.03 -17.67 -7.39
C ILE A 52 8.67 -16.40 -6.79
N ALA A 53 8.90 -15.36 -7.60
CA ALA A 53 9.26 -14.03 -7.07
C ALA A 53 8.11 -13.39 -6.29
N GLU A 54 6.88 -13.51 -6.76
CA GLU A 54 5.71 -13.03 -6.01
C GLU A 54 5.53 -13.79 -4.69
N GLU A 55 5.76 -15.10 -4.69
CA GLU A 55 5.80 -15.91 -3.47
C GLU A 55 6.86 -15.40 -2.49
N PHE A 56 8.09 -15.17 -2.98
CA PHE A 56 9.19 -14.60 -2.20
C PHE A 56 8.82 -13.23 -1.61
N LEU A 57 8.28 -12.31 -2.41
CA LEU A 57 7.90 -10.97 -2.00
C LEU A 57 6.81 -10.99 -0.92
N LYS A 58 5.79 -11.85 -1.08
CA LYS A 58 4.74 -12.06 -0.06
C LYS A 58 5.33 -12.58 1.25
N TYR A 59 6.26 -13.54 1.17
CA TYR A 59 6.90 -14.11 2.34
C TYR A 59 7.72 -13.08 3.13
N ILE A 60 8.60 -12.32 2.46
CA ILE A 60 9.42 -11.31 3.15
C ILE A 60 8.59 -10.15 3.67
N GLY A 61 7.48 -9.79 3.01
CA GLY A 61 6.52 -8.81 3.50
C GLY A 61 5.81 -9.26 4.78
N LYS A 62 5.47 -10.55 4.88
CA LYS A 62 4.86 -11.14 6.09
C LYS A 62 5.87 -11.36 7.23
N HIS A 63 7.15 -11.53 6.90
CA HIS A 63 8.21 -11.88 7.84
C HIS A 63 9.45 -10.97 7.69
N PRO A 64 9.37 -9.66 8.00
CA PRO A 64 10.45 -8.70 7.79
C PRO A 64 11.55 -8.79 8.86
N THR A 65 12.31 -9.89 8.87
CA THR A 65 13.41 -10.13 9.82
C THR A 65 14.77 -9.78 9.21
N THR A 66 15.77 -9.49 10.05
CA THR A 66 17.16 -9.27 9.61
C THR A 66 17.71 -10.45 8.80
N GLY A 67 17.34 -11.68 9.15
CA GLY A 67 17.73 -12.88 8.39
C GLY A 67 17.07 -12.94 7.01
N ASN A 68 15.80 -12.54 6.90
CA ASN A 68 15.10 -12.52 5.62
C ASN A 68 15.59 -11.38 4.71
N ALA A 69 16.18 -10.31 5.27
CA ALA A 69 16.77 -9.22 4.49
C ALA A 69 17.94 -9.68 3.59
N THR A 70 18.63 -10.78 3.93
CA THR A 70 19.74 -11.31 3.12
C THR A 70 19.31 -12.33 2.07
N LEU A 71 18.05 -12.78 2.08
CA LEU A 71 17.59 -13.90 1.25
C LEU A 71 17.73 -13.65 -0.24
N LEU A 72 17.44 -12.44 -0.72
CA LEU A 72 17.59 -12.11 -2.13
C LEU A 72 19.04 -12.34 -2.59
N GLY A 73 20.02 -11.93 -1.79
CA GLY A 73 21.43 -12.19 -2.08
C GLY A 73 21.77 -13.67 -2.14
N CYS A 74 21.27 -14.47 -1.19
CA CYS A 74 21.46 -15.92 -1.19
C CYS A 74 20.85 -16.59 -2.43
N ILE A 75 19.64 -16.19 -2.83
CA ILE A 75 18.96 -16.67 -4.04
C ILE A 75 19.79 -16.33 -5.29
N THR A 76 20.22 -15.08 -5.44
CA THR A 76 21.00 -14.64 -6.61
C THR A 76 22.33 -15.39 -6.72
N VAL A 77 23.01 -15.62 -5.59
CA VAL A 77 24.25 -16.41 -5.58
C VAL A 77 24.01 -17.84 -6.05
N ASP A 78 22.96 -18.51 -5.56
CA ASP A 78 22.61 -19.86 -6.00
C ASP A 78 22.21 -19.90 -7.48
N MET A 79 21.48 -18.88 -7.98
CA MET A 79 21.16 -18.78 -9.41
C MET A 79 22.41 -18.73 -10.29
N ILE A 80 23.42 -17.94 -9.89
CA ILE A 80 24.69 -17.80 -10.62
C ILE A 80 25.46 -19.12 -10.58
N GLN A 81 25.62 -19.71 -9.39
CA GLN A 81 26.38 -20.96 -9.21
C GLN A 81 25.76 -22.11 -10.01
N LYS A 82 24.43 -22.16 -10.11
CA LYS A 82 23.69 -23.18 -10.84
C LYS A 82 23.51 -22.87 -12.33
N GLN A 83 23.97 -21.72 -12.80
CA GLN A 83 23.78 -21.27 -14.18
C GLN A 83 22.31 -21.35 -14.61
N VAL A 84 21.42 -20.82 -13.77
CA VAL A 84 19.97 -20.88 -14.00
C VAL A 84 19.62 -20.26 -15.35
N PRO A 85 18.73 -20.89 -16.14
CA PRO A 85 18.34 -20.38 -17.45
C PRO A 85 17.82 -18.95 -17.40
N LYS A 86 18.14 -18.16 -18.44
CA LYS A 86 17.81 -16.73 -18.49
C LYS A 86 16.32 -16.41 -18.30
N GLY A 87 15.40 -17.26 -18.77
CA GLY A 87 13.96 -17.04 -18.63
C GLY A 87 13.57 -16.95 -17.16
N LEU A 88 13.97 -17.94 -16.36
CA LEU A 88 13.73 -17.97 -14.92
C LEU A 88 14.37 -16.78 -14.18
N VAL A 89 15.63 -16.46 -14.51
CA VAL A 89 16.34 -15.33 -13.90
C VAL A 89 15.64 -14.00 -14.22
N LEU A 90 15.32 -13.76 -15.49
CA LEU A 90 14.66 -12.53 -15.93
C LEU A 90 13.24 -12.43 -15.37
N GLY A 91 12.50 -13.53 -15.34
CA GLY A 91 11.17 -13.59 -14.73
C GLY A 91 11.22 -13.18 -13.26
N PHE A 92 12.11 -13.83 -12.48
CA PHE A 92 12.26 -13.55 -11.07
C PHE A 92 12.71 -12.11 -10.79
N MET A 93 13.81 -11.69 -11.42
CA MET A 93 14.40 -10.38 -11.19
C MET A 93 13.52 -9.24 -11.72
N SER A 94 12.75 -9.45 -12.80
CA SER A 94 11.79 -8.45 -13.28
C SER A 94 10.69 -8.20 -12.25
N ALA A 95 10.09 -9.24 -11.67
CA ALA A 95 9.06 -9.09 -10.66
C ALA A 95 9.60 -8.42 -9.38
N VAL A 96 10.80 -8.80 -8.92
CA VAL A 96 11.47 -8.10 -7.80
C VAL A 96 11.73 -6.63 -8.14
N ASN A 97 12.21 -6.36 -9.36
CA ASN A 97 12.48 -5.00 -9.82
C ASN A 97 11.19 -4.18 -10.00
N ASP A 98 10.06 -4.77 -10.38
CA ASP A 98 8.76 -4.09 -10.46
C ASP A 98 8.35 -3.54 -9.08
N TYR A 99 8.56 -4.33 -8.03
CA TYR A 99 8.32 -3.89 -6.65
C TYR A 99 9.36 -2.87 -6.19
N ALA A 100 10.64 -3.08 -6.51
CA ALA A 100 11.69 -2.11 -6.20
C ALA A 100 11.44 -0.77 -6.91
N MET A 101 10.98 -0.78 -8.16
CA MET A 101 10.58 0.41 -8.91
C MET A 101 9.35 1.07 -8.29
N THR A 102 8.36 0.30 -7.84
CA THR A 102 7.21 0.85 -7.10
C THR A 102 7.66 1.60 -5.85
N VAL A 103 8.52 1.00 -5.03
CA VAL A 103 9.08 1.63 -3.83
C VAL A 103 10.05 2.77 -4.18
N ALA A 104 10.85 2.63 -5.24
CA ALA A 104 11.75 3.67 -5.71
C ALA A 104 10.98 4.87 -6.27
N ARG A 105 9.81 4.68 -6.88
CA ARG A 105 8.91 5.77 -7.28
C ARG A 105 8.32 6.50 -6.08
N ILE A 106 8.05 5.78 -4.99
CA ILE A 106 7.70 6.37 -3.69
C ILE A 106 8.88 7.20 -3.15
N ILE A 107 10.09 6.66 -3.15
CA ILE A 107 11.30 7.33 -2.63
C ILE A 107 11.71 8.53 -3.50
N ALA A 108 11.67 8.38 -4.83
CA ALA A 108 12.05 9.39 -5.81
C ALA A 108 10.93 10.40 -6.10
N GLY A 109 9.79 10.30 -5.41
CA GLY A 109 8.65 11.19 -5.58
C GLY A 109 7.99 11.17 -6.97
N THR A 110 8.25 10.14 -7.78
CA THR A 110 7.63 9.92 -9.11
C THR A 110 6.32 9.13 -9.05
N THR A 111 5.92 8.69 -7.86
CA THR A 111 4.52 8.75 -7.42
C THR A 111 4.42 10.07 -6.67
N THR A 112 3.77 11.08 -7.23
CA THR A 112 3.89 12.51 -6.89
C THR A 112 3.92 12.78 -5.37
N SER A 113 5.08 12.65 -4.73
CA SER A 113 5.35 13.23 -3.42
C SER A 113 5.91 14.59 -3.75
N SER A 114 5.02 15.56 -3.92
CA SER A 114 5.41 16.93 -3.60
C SER A 114 5.74 16.91 -2.11
N SER A 115 6.77 17.61 -1.65
CA SER A 115 7.05 17.81 -0.22
C SER A 115 5.91 18.52 0.55
N GLN A 116 4.73 18.60 -0.06
CA GLN A 116 3.49 19.23 0.34
C GLN A 116 2.34 18.39 -0.24
N PRO A 117 1.18 18.29 0.41
CA PRO A 117 0.01 17.68 -0.19
C PRO A 117 -0.35 18.34 -1.53
N SER A 118 -1.09 17.64 -2.38
CA SER A 118 -1.67 18.19 -3.60
C SER A 118 -2.41 19.51 -3.31
N ARG A 119 -2.52 20.38 -4.32
CA ARG A 119 -3.19 21.67 -4.15
C ARG A 119 -4.64 21.52 -3.67
N SER A 120 -5.36 20.50 -4.16
CA SER A 120 -6.76 20.29 -3.78
C SER A 120 -6.88 19.84 -2.33
N ILE A 121 -6.05 18.90 -1.88
CA ILE A 121 -6.03 18.45 -0.47
C ILE A 121 -5.54 19.57 0.45
N SER A 122 -4.50 20.30 0.05
CA SER A 122 -4.00 21.45 0.80
C SER A 122 -5.09 22.51 0.97
N GLN A 123 -5.86 22.79 -0.08
CA GLN A 123 -6.98 23.72 -0.02
C GLN A 123 -8.09 23.19 0.89
N ALA A 124 -8.51 21.93 0.74
CA ALA A 124 -9.55 21.35 1.58
C ALA A 124 -9.18 21.32 3.07
N ILE A 125 -7.92 21.05 3.39
CA ILE A 125 -7.39 21.12 4.77
C ILE A 125 -7.37 22.58 5.28
N GLN A 126 -7.00 23.54 4.44
CA GLN A 126 -7.02 24.96 4.83
C GLN A 126 -8.45 25.46 5.07
N ASP A 127 -9.38 25.09 4.20
CA ASP A 127 -10.80 25.45 4.32
C ASP A 127 -11.41 24.87 5.60
N TRP A 128 -11.12 23.60 5.89
CA TRP A 128 -11.51 22.96 7.15
C TRP A 128 -10.91 23.66 8.37
N ARG A 129 -9.59 23.92 8.39
CA ARG A 129 -8.94 24.62 9.50
C ARG A 129 -9.50 26.01 9.73
N GLU A 130 -9.81 26.74 8.66
CA GLU A 130 -10.36 28.08 8.77
C GLU A 130 -11.80 28.05 9.30
N ALA A 131 -12.62 27.11 8.83
CA ALA A 131 -13.97 26.91 9.32
C ALA A 131 -13.99 26.47 10.80
N ASP A 132 -13.13 25.52 11.18
CA ASP A 132 -12.99 25.06 12.56
C ASP A 132 -12.48 26.17 13.48
N ARG A 133 -11.51 26.97 13.02
CA ARG A 133 -11.02 28.14 13.75
C ARG A 133 -12.10 29.21 13.95
N LYS A 134 -12.91 29.49 12.93
CA LYS A 134 -14.03 30.45 13.03
C LYS A 134 -15.07 29.95 14.03
N PHE A 135 -15.53 28.71 13.85
CA PHE A 135 -16.46 28.07 14.76
C PHE A 135 -15.94 28.13 16.21
N SER A 136 -14.71 27.70 16.46
CA SER A 136 -14.12 27.68 17.80
C SER A 136 -13.99 29.06 18.46
N ASN A 137 -13.83 30.14 17.68
CA ASN A 137 -13.68 31.50 18.22
C ASN A 137 -15.01 32.24 18.41
N GLU A 138 -15.99 31.94 17.55
CA GLU A 138 -17.22 32.74 17.43
C GLU A 138 -18.47 31.99 17.92
N VAL A 139 -18.37 30.69 18.18
CA VAL A 139 -19.49 29.90 18.69
C VAL A 139 -19.93 30.42 20.06
N THR A 140 -21.15 30.93 20.12
CA THR A 140 -21.89 31.07 21.36
C THR A 140 -22.64 29.77 21.56
N LEU A 141 -22.27 28.97 22.57
CA LEU A 141 -22.92 27.70 22.93
C LEU A 141 -24.37 27.92 23.42
N ASP A 142 -25.25 28.46 22.57
CA ASP A 142 -26.67 28.57 22.80
C ASP A 142 -27.34 27.30 22.28
N VAL A 143 -27.92 26.53 23.19
CA VAL A 143 -28.63 25.27 22.95
C VAL A 143 -29.87 25.47 22.04
N ARG A 144 -30.21 26.71 21.70
CA ARG A 144 -31.30 27.05 20.76
C ARG A 144 -30.82 27.33 19.34
N SER A 145 -29.52 27.34 19.07
CA SER A 145 -28.95 27.62 17.74
C SER A 145 -28.31 26.39 17.10
N ASP A 146 -29.02 25.25 17.08
CA ASP A 146 -28.66 24.05 16.30
C ASP A 146 -28.58 24.31 14.77
N HIS A 147 -28.83 25.55 14.35
CA HIS A 147 -28.70 26.08 13.00
C HIS A 147 -27.63 27.16 12.89
N ASP A 148 -26.56 27.04 13.71
CA ASP A 148 -25.42 27.94 13.61
C ASP A 148 -24.75 27.74 12.24
N GLU A 149 -24.78 28.78 11.42
CA GLU A 149 -24.14 28.82 10.11
C GLU A 149 -22.65 28.46 10.20
N LEU A 150 -22.01 28.75 11.34
CA LEU A 150 -20.61 28.39 11.60
C LEU A 150 -20.42 26.89 11.81
N TRP A 151 -21.35 26.22 12.51
CA TRP A 151 -21.33 24.76 12.65
C TRP A 151 -21.52 24.08 11.30
N GLN A 152 -22.51 24.53 10.51
CA GLN A 152 -22.76 24.00 9.17
C GLN A 152 -21.57 24.22 8.23
N ALA A 153 -20.91 25.37 8.32
CA ALA A 153 -19.70 25.66 7.54
C ALA A 153 -18.53 24.74 7.93
N LYS A 154 -18.33 24.48 9.23
CA LYS A 154 -17.33 23.53 9.71
C LYS A 154 -17.62 22.11 9.21
N GLU A 155 -18.83 21.61 9.40
CA GLU A 155 -19.24 20.26 8.97
C GLU A 155 -19.10 20.07 7.46
N ALA A 156 -19.47 21.07 6.66
CA ALA A 156 -19.33 21.05 5.22
C ALA A 156 -17.85 20.99 4.79
N ALA A 157 -16.99 21.80 5.42
CA ALA A 157 -15.56 21.82 5.12
C ALA A 157 -14.86 20.52 5.55
N GLU A 158 -15.23 19.95 6.70
CA GLU A 158 -14.76 18.65 7.16
C GLU A 158 -15.18 17.54 6.20
N THR A 159 -16.45 17.50 5.82
CA THR A 159 -16.98 16.54 4.85
C THR A 159 -16.26 16.63 3.51
N ALA A 160 -16.02 17.85 3.01
CA ALA A 160 -15.26 18.07 1.78
C ALA A 160 -13.83 17.55 1.90
N MET A 161 -13.15 17.86 3.01
CA MET A 161 -11.82 17.35 3.32
C MET A 161 -11.80 15.82 3.38
N LEU A 162 -12.74 15.16 4.06
CA LEU A 162 -12.82 13.70 4.11
C LEU A 162 -13.06 13.05 2.74
N LYS A 163 -13.86 13.69 1.87
CA LYS A 163 -14.20 13.19 0.52
C LYS A 163 -13.11 13.41 -0.53
N GLU A 164 -12.26 14.43 -0.38
CA GLU A 164 -11.30 14.83 -1.41
C GLU A 164 -10.35 13.67 -1.79
N PRO A 165 -10.28 13.21 -3.05
CA PRO A 165 -9.47 12.06 -3.40
C PRO A 165 -7.97 12.33 -3.23
N CYS A 166 -7.26 11.46 -2.51
CA CYS A 166 -5.82 11.51 -2.40
C CYS A 166 -5.17 11.17 -3.75
N ARG A 167 -4.23 12.02 -4.20
CA ARG A 167 -3.44 11.80 -5.42
C ARG A 167 -2.00 11.41 -5.12
N SER A 168 -1.61 11.51 -3.85
CA SER A 168 -0.25 11.30 -3.37
C SER A 168 -0.20 10.69 -1.97
N LEU A 169 0.98 10.20 -1.59
CA LEU A 169 1.25 9.77 -0.22
C LEU A 169 1.23 10.93 0.78
N ASP A 170 1.57 12.14 0.37
CA ASP A 170 1.52 13.32 1.23
C ASP A 170 0.08 13.76 1.50
N ASP A 171 -0.84 13.53 0.55
CA ASP A 171 -2.28 13.67 0.80
C ASP A 171 -2.76 12.67 1.85
N ILE A 172 -2.38 11.39 1.69
CA ILE A 172 -2.73 10.32 2.64
C ILE A 172 -2.18 10.64 4.02
N ARG A 173 -0.90 11.04 4.10
CA ARG A 173 -0.25 11.39 5.37
C ARG A 173 -0.94 12.58 6.01
N ALA A 174 -1.21 13.65 5.26
CA ALA A 174 -1.86 14.84 5.81
C ALA A 174 -3.26 14.53 6.37
N LYS A 175 -4.06 13.75 5.63
CA LYS A 175 -5.38 13.30 6.10
C LYS A 175 -5.31 12.38 7.31
N ALA A 176 -4.45 11.37 7.26
CA ALA A 176 -4.29 10.42 8.35
C ALA A 176 -3.76 11.09 9.62
N GLU A 177 -2.83 12.05 9.49
CA GLU A 177 -2.34 12.82 10.63
C GLU A 177 -3.43 13.65 11.29
N ILE A 178 -4.33 14.28 10.50
CA ILE A 178 -5.48 15.00 11.04
C ILE A 178 -6.43 14.01 11.75
N ALA A 179 -6.82 12.94 11.07
CA ALA A 179 -7.71 11.92 11.62
C ALA A 179 -7.16 11.28 12.91
N LEU A 180 -5.85 11.18 13.09
CA LEU A 180 -5.23 10.62 14.30
C LEU A 180 -5.01 11.64 15.41
N ARG A 181 -4.99 12.94 15.12
CA ARG A 181 -4.65 14.01 16.09
C ARG A 181 -5.85 14.81 16.54
N ASP A 182 -6.87 14.93 15.69
CA ASP A 182 -8.09 15.66 15.97
C ASP A 182 -9.19 14.69 16.37
N GLU A 183 -9.57 14.72 17.66
CA GLU A 183 -10.57 13.82 18.23
C GLU A 183 -11.96 14.00 17.60
N ASN A 184 -12.31 15.21 17.15
CA ASN A 184 -13.60 15.45 16.50
C ASN A 184 -13.60 14.82 15.11
N VAL A 185 -12.53 15.00 14.33
CA VAL A 185 -12.41 14.36 13.01
C VAL A 185 -12.37 12.83 13.16
N PHE A 186 -11.67 12.31 14.17
CA PHE A 186 -11.67 10.88 14.44
C PHE A 186 -13.08 10.37 14.77
N ASP A 187 -13.81 11.08 15.64
CA ASP A 187 -15.18 10.74 16.00
C ASP A 187 -16.12 10.76 14.79
N SER A 188 -16.03 11.80 13.95
CA SER A 188 -16.75 11.88 12.68
C SER A 188 -16.49 10.68 11.78
N ILE A 189 -15.21 10.27 11.63
CA ILE A 189 -14.85 9.10 10.82
C ILE A 189 -15.42 7.81 11.41
N ALA A 190 -15.34 7.66 12.74
CA ALA A 190 -15.67 6.43 13.45
C ALA A 190 -17.17 6.22 13.65
N ASN A 191 -17.93 7.30 13.88
CA ASN A 191 -19.29 7.23 14.40
C ASN A 191 -20.35 7.92 13.52
N CYS A 192 -19.96 8.75 12.55
CA CYS A 192 -20.92 9.50 11.73
C CYS A 192 -21.14 8.92 10.32
N THR A 193 -22.16 9.47 9.64
CA THR A 193 -22.48 9.18 8.24
C THR A 193 -22.34 10.42 7.38
N ILE A 194 -21.79 10.27 6.18
CA ILE A 194 -21.74 11.30 5.14
C ILE A 194 -22.75 10.91 4.05
N GLY A 195 -23.88 11.62 4.00
CA GLY A 195 -25.02 11.20 3.18
C GLY A 195 -25.64 9.90 3.72
N SER A 196 -25.76 8.88 2.87
CA SER A 196 -26.28 7.56 3.25
C SER A 196 -25.20 6.55 3.65
N GLU A 197 -23.93 6.95 3.67
CA GLU A 197 -22.80 6.05 3.88
C GLU A 197 -22.00 6.37 5.15
N HIS A 198 -21.46 5.33 5.79
CA HIS A 198 -20.57 5.47 6.94
C HIS A 198 -19.30 6.26 6.58
N ALA A 199 -18.95 7.26 7.39
CA ALA A 199 -17.83 8.17 7.12
C ALA A 199 -16.49 7.43 6.93
N LEU A 200 -16.19 6.41 7.74
CA LEU A 200 -15.04 5.52 7.54
C LEU A 200 -14.90 4.97 6.10
N ARG A 201 -16.00 4.56 5.45
CA ARG A 201 -15.92 4.03 4.08
C ARG A 201 -15.58 5.12 3.08
N VAL A 202 -16.21 6.30 3.24
CA VAL A 202 -15.93 7.48 2.43
C VAL A 202 -14.47 7.89 2.58
N PHE A 203 -13.96 7.92 3.81
CA PHE A 203 -12.58 8.24 4.12
C PHE A 203 -11.60 7.23 3.50
N LEU A 204 -11.84 5.92 3.66
CA LEU A 204 -10.95 4.90 3.09
C LEU A 204 -10.91 4.94 1.56
N ARG A 205 -12.05 5.15 0.89
CA ARG A 205 -12.07 5.33 -0.58
C ARG A 205 -11.33 6.58 -1.03
N SER A 206 -11.46 7.69 -0.29
CA SER A 206 -10.71 8.90 -0.63
C SER A 206 -9.20 8.71 -0.47
N LEU A 207 -8.73 7.90 0.51
CA LEU A 207 -7.32 7.51 0.61
C LEU A 207 -6.85 6.66 -0.57
N LEU A 208 -7.74 5.86 -1.18
CA LEU A 208 -7.46 5.09 -2.40
C LEU A 208 -7.52 5.94 -3.68
N GLY A 209 -7.89 7.22 -3.57
CA GLY A 209 -7.99 8.16 -4.70
C GLY A 209 -9.24 7.97 -5.55
N GLU A 210 -10.27 7.30 -5.02
CA GLU A 210 -11.56 7.15 -5.69
C GLU A 210 -12.30 8.49 -5.73
N GLU A 211 -12.89 8.82 -6.89
CA GLU A 211 -13.74 10.00 -7.03
C GLU A 211 -15.02 9.84 -6.22
N PRO A 212 -15.58 10.91 -5.62
CA PRO A 212 -16.88 10.84 -4.98
C PRO A 212 -17.93 10.39 -6.01
N GLU A 213 -18.72 9.36 -5.69
CA GLU A 213 -19.85 9.01 -6.55
C GLU A 213 -20.80 10.22 -6.66
N PRO A 214 -21.32 10.51 -7.86
CA PRO A 214 -22.32 11.55 -8.02
C PRO A 214 -23.50 11.23 -7.10
N VAL A 215 -23.90 12.20 -6.30
CA VAL A 215 -25.08 12.07 -5.44
C VAL A 215 -26.26 11.80 -6.37
N ASP A 216 -26.80 10.59 -6.33
CA ASP A 216 -28.09 10.28 -6.94
C ASP A 216 -29.13 11.11 -6.17
N SER A 217 -29.37 12.33 -6.64
CA SER A 217 -30.44 13.17 -6.14
C SER A 217 -31.73 12.53 -6.63
N GLY A 218 -32.20 11.52 -5.88
CA GLY A 218 -33.40 10.74 -6.18
C GLY A 218 -34.53 11.65 -6.63
N GLY A 219 -34.66 11.77 -7.95
CA GLY A 219 -35.74 12.45 -8.62
C GLY A 219 -36.94 11.53 -8.59
N LYS A 220 -38.04 12.05 -8.04
CA LYS A 220 -39.37 11.43 -8.06
C LYS A 220 -39.77 10.91 -9.42
#